data_AF-A0A4Y8CK73-F1
#
_entry.id   AF-A0A4Y8CK73-F1
#
_cell.length_a   1.000
_cell.length_b   1.000
_cell.length_c   1.000
_cell.angle_alpha   90.00
_cell.angle_beta   90.00
_cell.angle_gamma   90.00
#
_symmetry.space_group_name_H-M   'P 1'
#
loop_
_entity.id
_entity.type
_entity.pdbx_description
1 polymer ?
#
loop_
_entity_poly.entity_id
_entity_poly.type
_entity_poly.pdbx_seq_one_letter_code
_entity_poly.pdbx_strand_id
1 'polypeptide(L)'
;MKKLNKLSLSLVVGSLLFTQSYALPSGGKFTHGTSGSISVSGGTMNISGSKTNSVIQWGGGFNIANGETVNFKGNGYNYLNIVYGSKSSHIDGTLEGGTNNIFLINPNGIVVGKDGSINANRVFLSASSIGDKEMKEFAKDGKISAFEGNPLTTASPVIKSNAGNVINLGTITAGERVVMVGNQVSNMKYGSTDYGKFIFTNKKEQSNTVYLDVYSNDIFVIRGPASNTIKKEDSVMLSIRPNKGSTGPGGDPTDTIGYKETSDLVAKDNISNEVLNSIFNDLKFNSSVDISDLSKFYKDGKILTADELTSINQSMDFITALYGQTQDSNNATFANALKEVLGNSYGNLGKANQAIIKTKEILSQIPKITEQQKNIQKAYDQAVDAYNEAVKKYNAALSGVTGSNASETITALKTVLDKAYNDLKNAEANLESTTASNNSSLKSSNETLASVSIDGYKLTVNGEYLADYKTVNKPNDNNSGSNNGNDGTDSGDINNGNNNGSNNNPNDTIGQQEPDIATALLMQTTDEDPNINEDDKQASIDEASTQESGNACIVSDNFKAGNPCSR
;
A
#
# COMPACT_ATOMS: atom_id res chain seq x y z
N MET A 1 -1.81 -26.65 6.31
CA MET A 1 -1.28 -25.29 6.57
C MET A 1 -0.30 -24.90 5.45
N LYS A 2 -0.78 -24.23 4.41
CA LYS A 2 0.12 -23.51 3.48
C LYS A 2 0.55 -22.24 4.20
N LYS A 3 1.85 -21.99 4.30
CA LYS A 3 2.41 -20.75 4.85
C LYS A 3 1.74 -19.60 4.12
N LEU A 4 0.98 -18.77 4.83
CA LEU A 4 0.53 -17.48 4.32
C LEU A 4 1.80 -16.71 3.96
N ASN A 5 2.06 -16.59 2.66
CA ASN A 5 3.03 -15.64 2.16
C ASN A 5 2.63 -14.30 2.72
N LYS A 6 3.52 -13.73 3.53
CA LYS A 6 3.35 -12.42 4.16
C LYS A 6 3.17 -11.41 3.03
N LEU A 7 1.92 -11.10 2.70
CA LEU A 7 1.62 -9.72 2.39
C LEU A 7 1.93 -8.98 3.68
N SER A 8 3.09 -8.32 3.70
CA SER A 8 3.26 -7.17 4.55
C SER A 8 2.29 -6.10 4.02
N LEU A 9 0.99 -6.26 4.29
CA LEU A 9 0.20 -5.11 4.70
C LEU A 9 0.95 -4.62 5.92
N SER A 10 1.88 -3.68 5.72
CA SER A 10 2.42 -2.90 6.81
C SER A 10 1.23 -2.10 7.33
N LEU A 11 0.43 -2.76 8.18
CA LEU A 11 -0.50 -2.15 9.10
C LEU A 11 0.39 -1.38 10.06
N VAL A 12 0.87 -0.22 9.62
CA VAL A 12 1.12 0.90 10.50
C VAL A 12 -0.26 1.32 11.01
N VAL A 13 -0.82 0.51 11.92
CA VAL A 13 -1.72 1.00 12.96
C VAL A 13 -0.80 1.60 14.02
N GLY A 14 -0.10 2.66 13.60
CA GLY A 14 0.65 3.54 14.47
C GLY A 14 -0.22 4.77 14.66
N SER A 15 -1.04 4.74 15.71
CA SER A 15 -1.55 5.91 16.44
C SER A 15 -2.05 7.11 15.62
N LEU A 16 -3.36 7.32 15.68
CA LEU A 16 -4.08 8.57 15.40
C LEU A 16 -3.69 9.76 16.30
N LEU A 17 -2.43 9.83 16.76
CA LEU A 17 -1.85 10.95 17.50
C LEU A 17 -0.38 11.08 17.09
N PHE A 18 -0.12 11.67 15.93
CA PHE A 18 1.24 12.06 15.55
C PHE A 18 1.65 13.28 16.38
N THR A 19 2.37 13.06 17.48
CA THR A 19 3.40 14.02 17.83
C THR A 19 4.52 13.80 16.81
N GLN A 20 4.77 14.81 15.96
CA GLN A 20 5.83 14.81 14.96
C GLN A 20 7.19 14.79 15.67
N SER A 21 7.59 13.64 16.20
CA SER A 21 9.00 13.34 16.41
C SER A 21 9.61 13.24 15.02
N TYR A 22 10.49 14.17 14.66
CA TYR A 22 11.20 14.12 13.38
C TYR A 22 11.82 12.72 13.24
N ALA A 23 11.40 11.98 12.23
CA ALA A 23 11.89 10.64 11.88
C ALA A 23 12.34 10.65 10.41
N LEU A 24 12.30 9.49 9.74
CA LEU A 24 12.61 9.31 8.32
C LEU A 24 11.69 10.12 7.38
N PRO A 25 12.05 10.25 6.08
CA PRO A 25 11.20 10.90 5.08
C PRO A 25 9.80 10.25 5.02
N SER A 26 8.77 11.00 4.60
CA SER A 26 7.40 10.48 4.59
C SER A 26 6.59 10.85 3.35
N GLY A 27 5.68 9.96 2.97
CA GLY A 27 4.84 10.10 1.77
C GLY A 27 5.63 10.05 0.47
N GLY A 28 6.57 9.12 0.34
CA GLY A 28 7.40 8.96 -0.86
C GLY A 28 6.64 8.28 -2.02
N LYS A 29 6.71 8.85 -3.23
CA LYS A 29 6.06 8.32 -4.43
C LYS A 29 6.94 8.49 -5.67
N PHE A 30 7.22 7.38 -6.36
CA PHE A 30 7.86 7.43 -7.67
C PHE A 30 6.88 8.00 -8.71
N THR A 31 7.35 8.94 -9.54
CA THR A 31 6.52 9.66 -10.54
C THR A 31 7.20 9.72 -11.90
N HIS A 32 6.57 10.38 -12.88
CA HIS A 32 7.10 10.59 -14.23
C HIS A 32 7.49 9.31 -14.97
N GLY A 33 6.71 8.24 -14.79
CA GLY A 33 6.97 6.94 -15.40
C GLY A 33 8.15 6.17 -14.79
N THR A 34 8.73 6.67 -13.70
CA THR A 34 9.69 5.92 -12.88
C THR A 34 8.95 5.06 -11.86
N SER A 35 9.58 3.99 -11.40
CA SER A 35 9.03 3.06 -10.42
C SER A 35 10.12 2.53 -9.50
N GLY A 36 9.70 1.99 -8.36
CA GLY A 36 10.61 1.45 -7.36
C GLY A 36 9.90 1.15 -6.05
N SER A 37 10.68 0.71 -5.07
CA SER A 37 10.20 0.35 -3.73
C SER A 37 10.74 1.32 -2.67
N ILE A 38 9.90 1.63 -1.68
CA ILE A 38 10.27 2.33 -0.45
C ILE A 38 9.84 1.43 0.70
N SER A 39 10.76 1.10 1.60
CA SER A 39 10.47 0.25 2.75
C SER A 39 11.15 0.81 4.00
N VAL A 40 10.51 0.66 5.15
CA VAL A 40 11.04 1.14 6.44
C VAL A 40 11.08 -0.02 7.42
N SER A 41 12.22 -0.19 8.08
CA SER A 41 12.45 -1.24 9.06
C SER A 41 13.53 -0.80 10.04
N GLY A 42 13.26 -0.87 11.35
CA GLY A 42 14.26 -0.65 12.41
C GLY A 42 15.02 0.66 12.31
N GLY A 43 14.34 1.78 12.02
CA GLY A 43 14.95 3.11 11.85
C GLY A 43 15.73 3.29 10.54
N THR A 44 15.61 2.35 9.61
CA THR A 44 16.22 2.41 8.28
C THR A 44 15.16 2.43 7.19
N MET A 45 15.18 3.46 6.35
CA MET A 45 14.45 3.49 5.09
C MET A 45 15.34 2.97 3.96
N ASN A 46 14.87 1.98 3.21
CA ASN A 46 15.51 1.51 1.99
C ASN A 46 14.71 1.97 0.77
N ILE A 47 15.38 2.65 -0.16
CA ILE A 47 14.80 3.14 -1.43
C ILE A 47 15.52 2.45 -2.58
N SER A 48 14.78 1.82 -3.48
CA SER A 48 15.33 1.17 -4.68
C SER A 48 14.53 1.55 -5.90
N GLY A 49 15.16 2.20 -6.87
CA GLY A 49 14.57 2.42 -8.19
C GLY A 49 14.61 1.16 -9.03
N SER A 50 13.60 0.95 -9.87
CA SER A 50 13.56 -0.18 -10.81
C SER A 50 14.41 0.06 -12.06
N LYS A 51 14.81 1.32 -12.31
CA LYS A 51 15.66 1.76 -13.42
C LYS A 51 16.72 2.73 -12.91
N THR A 52 17.68 3.06 -13.78
CA THR A 52 18.80 3.96 -13.47
C THR A 52 18.36 5.34 -12.97
N ASN A 53 17.25 5.89 -13.47
CA ASN A 53 16.77 7.22 -13.09
C ASN A 53 15.44 7.11 -12.35
N SER A 54 15.34 7.78 -11.20
CA SER A 54 14.18 7.77 -10.33
C SER A 54 13.78 9.18 -9.95
N VAL A 55 12.49 9.52 -10.11
CA VAL A 55 11.91 10.78 -9.64
C VAL A 55 10.93 10.46 -8.52
N ILE A 56 11.23 10.95 -7.31
CA ILE A 56 10.48 10.64 -6.10
C ILE A 56 9.96 11.93 -5.48
N GLN A 57 8.65 11.99 -5.29
CA GLN A 57 7.94 13.08 -4.62
C GLN A 57 7.73 12.72 -3.15
N TRP A 58 7.90 13.68 -2.24
CA TRP A 58 7.76 13.48 -0.80
C TRP A 58 6.67 14.39 -0.25
N GLY A 59 5.50 13.80 0.01
CA GLY A 59 4.30 14.52 0.43
C GLY A 59 4.33 14.97 1.88
N GLY A 60 5.16 14.40 2.75
CA GLY A 60 5.26 14.74 4.18
C GLY A 60 6.60 15.34 4.61
N GLY A 61 7.45 15.70 3.66
CA GLY A 61 8.81 16.16 3.94
C GLY A 61 9.89 15.08 3.81
N PHE A 62 11.14 15.53 3.80
CA PHE A 62 12.32 14.67 3.76
C PHE A 62 13.26 15.08 4.90
N ASN A 63 13.18 14.36 6.01
CA ASN A 63 14.03 14.54 7.19
C ASN A 63 14.68 13.19 7.54
N ILE A 64 15.83 13.21 8.17
CA ILE A 64 16.50 12.03 8.71
C ILE A 64 17.00 12.41 10.10
N ALA A 65 16.33 11.92 11.14
CA ALA A 65 16.72 12.22 12.50
C ALA A 65 18.00 11.49 12.93
N ASN A 66 18.63 11.95 14.01
CA ASN A 66 19.82 11.30 14.56
C ASN A 66 19.54 9.83 14.90
N GLY A 67 20.44 8.93 14.51
CA GLY A 67 20.29 7.48 14.64
C GLY A 67 19.50 6.81 13.51
N GLU A 68 18.75 7.57 12.70
CA GLU A 68 18.00 7.05 11.55
C GLU A 68 18.86 7.02 10.28
N THR A 69 18.50 6.15 9.34
CA THR A 69 19.23 5.99 8.07
C THR A 69 18.30 5.92 6.87
N VAL A 70 18.60 6.70 5.81
CA VAL A 70 18.03 6.50 4.47
C VAL A 70 19.10 5.89 3.58
N ASN A 71 18.80 4.72 3.00
CA ASN A 71 19.71 3.95 2.16
C ASN A 71 19.15 3.82 0.75
N PHE A 72 19.82 4.46 -0.22
CA PHE A 72 19.51 4.35 -1.64
C PHE A 72 20.29 3.19 -2.27
N LYS A 73 19.55 2.20 -2.78
CA LYS A 73 20.08 0.98 -3.40
C LYS A 73 20.46 1.19 -4.87
N GLY A 74 21.14 0.19 -5.43
CA GLY A 74 21.65 0.24 -6.81
C GLY A 74 23.10 0.75 -6.87
N ASN A 75 23.67 0.72 -8.07
CA ASN A 75 25.04 1.14 -8.32
C ASN A 75 25.06 2.17 -9.46
N GLY A 76 25.43 3.41 -9.15
CA GLY A 76 25.46 4.50 -10.13
C GLY A 76 24.08 5.00 -10.58
N TYR A 77 23.03 4.73 -9.82
CA TYR A 77 21.66 5.21 -10.09
C TYR A 77 21.52 6.68 -9.72
N ASN A 78 20.47 7.33 -10.26
CA ASN A 78 20.14 8.73 -10.06
C ASN A 78 18.81 8.84 -9.33
N TYR A 79 18.81 9.46 -8.15
CA TYR A 79 17.62 9.64 -7.31
C TYR A 79 17.30 11.12 -7.11
N LEU A 80 16.30 11.60 -7.86
CA LEU A 80 15.76 12.95 -7.71
C LEU A 80 14.62 12.95 -6.69
N ASN A 81 14.87 13.53 -5.52
CA ASN A 81 13.95 13.64 -4.40
C ASN A 81 13.42 15.07 -4.34
N ILE A 82 12.10 15.22 -4.41
CA ILE A 82 11.43 16.52 -4.46
C ILE A 82 10.47 16.59 -3.28
N VAL A 83 10.65 17.64 -2.49
CA VAL A 83 9.98 17.77 -1.19
C VAL A 83 8.84 18.77 -1.28
N TYR A 84 7.66 18.33 -0.84
CA TYR A 84 6.51 19.19 -0.59
C TYR A 84 6.30 19.37 0.91
N GLY A 85 6.01 20.60 1.32
CA GLY A 85 5.72 20.92 2.71
C GLY A 85 6.07 22.35 3.06
N SER A 86 5.93 22.68 4.34
CA SER A 86 6.27 24.00 4.93
C SER A 86 7.69 24.08 5.48
N LYS A 87 8.35 22.94 5.74
CA LYS A 87 9.60 22.91 6.50
C LYS A 87 10.82 22.61 5.63
N SER A 88 11.97 23.09 6.08
CA SER A 88 13.27 22.69 5.54
C SER A 88 13.50 21.18 5.74
N SER A 89 14.39 20.61 4.93
CA SER A 89 14.85 19.23 5.11
C SER A 89 16.01 19.19 6.11
N HIS A 90 15.84 18.49 7.23
CA HIS A 90 16.91 18.24 8.20
C HIS A 90 17.49 16.84 8.05
N ILE A 91 18.79 16.76 7.81
CA ILE A 91 19.57 15.54 7.76
C ILE A 91 20.49 15.53 8.98
N ASP A 92 19.97 15.03 10.10
CA ASP A 92 20.70 14.86 11.37
C ASP A 92 21.22 13.43 11.56
N GLY A 93 20.66 12.47 10.81
CA GLY A 93 21.13 11.09 10.72
C GLY A 93 21.93 10.82 9.45
N THR A 94 21.77 9.63 8.89
CA THR A 94 22.62 9.16 7.78
C THR A 94 21.84 9.06 6.46
N LEU A 95 22.34 9.70 5.40
CA LEU A 95 21.91 9.48 4.02
C LEU A 95 22.99 8.71 3.26
N GLU A 96 22.78 7.42 3.07
CA GLU A 96 23.67 6.53 2.33
C GLU A 96 23.21 6.36 0.88
N GLY A 97 23.89 7.06 -0.03
CA GLY A 97 23.79 6.89 -1.48
C GLY A 97 24.87 5.98 -2.09
N GLY A 98 25.99 5.74 -1.40
CA GLY A 98 27.07 4.90 -1.91
C GLY A 98 27.69 5.44 -3.21
N THR A 99 27.55 4.69 -4.31
CA THR A 99 27.99 5.10 -5.67
C THR A 99 26.87 5.78 -6.49
N ASN A 100 25.67 5.90 -5.92
CA ASN A 100 24.53 6.57 -6.54
C ASN A 100 24.67 8.09 -6.47
N ASN A 101 23.90 8.78 -7.31
CA ASN A 101 23.79 10.23 -7.37
C ASN A 101 22.48 10.64 -6.68
N ILE A 102 22.60 11.49 -5.66
CA ILE A 102 21.47 11.92 -4.83
C ILE A 102 21.20 13.39 -5.10
N PHE A 103 19.95 13.68 -5.44
CA PHE A 103 19.46 15.03 -5.66
C PHE A 103 18.30 15.26 -4.70
N LEU A 104 18.39 16.30 -3.87
CA LEU A 104 17.38 16.69 -2.90
C LEU A 104 16.97 18.13 -3.17
N ILE A 105 15.68 18.31 -3.48
CA ILE A 105 15.08 19.58 -3.82
C ILE A 105 14.03 19.94 -2.77
N ASN A 106 14.26 20.98 -1.97
CA ASN A 106 13.29 21.49 -1.00
C ASN A 106 13.29 23.03 -1.00
N PRO A 107 12.27 23.69 -1.58
CA PRO A 107 12.19 25.15 -1.63
C PRO A 107 12.28 25.86 -0.28
N ASN A 108 11.92 25.19 0.82
CA ASN A 108 12.03 25.76 2.16
C ASN A 108 13.46 25.77 2.69
N GLY A 109 14.40 25.03 2.09
CA GLY A 109 15.78 24.92 2.53
C GLY A 109 16.20 23.50 2.91
N ILE A 110 17.49 23.32 3.09
CA ILE A 110 18.12 22.03 3.44
C ILE A 110 19.21 22.28 4.48
N VAL A 111 19.21 21.49 5.54
CA VAL A 111 20.18 21.53 6.63
C VAL A 111 20.77 20.12 6.80
N VAL A 112 22.07 19.99 6.61
CA VAL A 112 22.82 18.82 7.10
C VAL A 112 23.28 19.18 8.51
N GLY A 113 22.63 18.61 9.52
CA GLY A 113 22.91 18.91 10.92
C GLY A 113 24.29 18.44 11.36
N LYS A 114 24.75 18.88 12.54
CA LYS A 114 26.12 18.63 13.02
C LYS A 114 26.49 17.13 13.12
N ASP A 115 25.50 16.29 13.45
CA ASP A 115 25.66 14.84 13.57
C ASP A 115 25.29 14.13 12.25
N GLY A 116 24.73 14.89 11.30
CA GLY A 116 24.27 14.41 10.02
C GLY A 116 25.39 14.06 9.07
N SER A 117 25.15 13.05 8.25
CA SER A 117 26.06 12.65 7.19
C SER A 117 25.33 12.34 5.89
N ILE A 118 25.94 12.75 4.78
CA ILE A 118 25.51 12.37 3.43
C ILE A 118 26.69 11.71 2.74
N ASN A 119 26.51 10.53 2.17
CA ASN A 119 27.55 9.78 1.49
C ASN A 119 27.07 9.27 0.13
N ALA A 120 27.54 9.87 -0.97
CA ALA A 120 27.10 9.50 -2.33
C ALA A 120 28.22 9.66 -3.36
N ASN A 121 27.96 9.38 -4.64
CA ASN A 121 28.88 9.74 -5.73
C ASN A 121 28.73 11.23 -6.08
N ARG A 122 27.51 11.66 -6.42
CA ARG A 122 27.14 13.07 -6.57
C ARG A 122 26.10 13.45 -5.53
N VAL A 123 26.26 14.60 -4.90
CA VAL A 123 25.31 15.18 -3.95
C VAL A 123 24.83 16.51 -4.51
N PHE A 124 23.53 16.64 -4.75
CA PHE A 124 22.89 17.88 -5.20
C PHE A 124 21.85 18.32 -4.19
N LEU A 125 22.11 19.44 -3.51
CA LEU A 125 21.19 20.01 -2.54
C LEU A 125 20.69 21.35 -3.07
N SER A 126 19.38 21.46 -3.30
CA SER A 126 18.78 22.68 -3.82
C SER A 126 17.57 23.13 -3.04
N ALA A 127 17.58 24.41 -2.68
CA ALA A 127 16.43 25.13 -2.15
C ALA A 127 15.64 25.90 -3.22
N SER A 128 15.93 25.66 -4.50
CA SER A 128 15.14 26.16 -5.62
C SER A 128 14.30 25.04 -6.24
N SER A 129 13.09 25.35 -6.71
CA SER A 129 12.19 24.37 -7.30
C SER A 129 12.53 24.06 -8.76
N ILE A 130 12.23 22.83 -9.19
CA ILE A 130 12.22 22.41 -10.60
C ILE A 130 10.78 22.20 -11.09
N GLY A 131 10.55 22.31 -12.39
CA GLY A 131 9.26 22.08 -13.02
C GLY A 131 9.09 20.65 -13.54
N ASP A 132 7.89 20.34 -14.02
CA ASP A 132 7.54 19.05 -14.64
C ASP A 132 8.42 18.71 -15.84
N LYS A 133 8.80 19.72 -16.63
CA LYS A 133 9.72 19.52 -17.76
C LYS A 133 11.07 18.94 -17.31
N GLU A 134 11.70 19.56 -16.32
CA GLU A 134 13.00 19.11 -15.80
C GLU A 134 12.89 17.72 -15.17
N MET A 135 11.78 17.42 -14.48
CA MET A 135 11.52 16.09 -13.93
C MET A 135 11.40 15.02 -15.02
N LYS A 136 10.71 15.33 -16.14
CA LYS A 136 10.60 14.44 -17.30
C LYS A 136 11.96 14.20 -17.97
N GLU A 137 12.74 15.27 -18.17
CA GLU A 137 14.10 15.17 -18.71
C GLU A 137 15.01 14.33 -17.80
N PHE A 138 14.92 14.51 -16.48
CA PHE A 138 15.66 13.70 -15.52
C PHE A 138 15.25 12.22 -15.57
N ALA A 139 13.94 11.92 -15.57
CA ALA A 139 13.45 10.55 -15.64
C ALA A 139 13.98 9.82 -16.89
N LYS A 140 14.09 10.55 -18.02
CA LYS A 140 14.57 10.02 -19.28
C LYS A 140 16.10 9.86 -19.30
N ASP A 141 16.84 10.94 -19.01
CA ASP A 141 18.27 11.04 -19.34
C ASP A 141 19.18 11.11 -18.09
N GLY A 142 18.61 11.22 -16.89
CA GLY A 142 19.36 11.38 -15.62
C GLY A 142 20.07 12.74 -15.51
N LYS A 143 19.74 13.67 -16.40
CA LYS A 143 20.42 14.96 -16.54
C LYS A 143 19.76 16.03 -15.69
N ILE A 144 20.60 16.78 -14.97
CA ILE A 144 20.27 18.12 -14.50
C ILE A 144 21.35 19.03 -15.06
N SER A 145 20.96 20.14 -15.69
CA SER A 145 21.90 21.01 -16.43
C SER A 145 23.03 21.56 -15.57
N ALA A 146 22.84 21.69 -14.26
CA ALA A 146 23.89 22.02 -13.30
C ALA A 146 25.05 21.01 -13.25
N PHE A 147 24.85 19.78 -13.74
CA PHE A 147 25.91 18.78 -13.88
C PHE A 147 26.57 18.74 -15.27
N GLU A 148 25.90 19.24 -16.30
CA GLU A 148 26.24 18.99 -17.72
C GLU A 148 26.71 20.25 -18.47
N GLY A 149 26.47 21.46 -17.95
CA GLY A 149 26.75 22.73 -18.62
C GLY A 149 27.69 23.67 -17.85
N ASN A 150 27.92 24.88 -18.38
CA ASN A 150 28.64 25.94 -17.66
C ASN A 150 27.77 26.42 -16.49
N PRO A 151 28.19 26.16 -15.23
CA PRO A 151 27.52 26.58 -14.00
C PRO A 151 26.90 27.98 -14.05
N LEU A 152 27.65 28.95 -14.59
CA LEU A 152 27.34 30.37 -14.49
C LEU A 152 26.23 30.83 -15.44
N THR A 153 25.82 30.01 -16.40
CA THR A 153 24.80 30.37 -17.40
C THR A 153 23.69 29.33 -17.58
N THR A 154 23.81 28.14 -16.99
CA THR A 154 22.90 27.01 -17.28
C THR A 154 22.41 26.24 -16.04
N ALA A 155 22.59 26.74 -14.82
CA ALA A 155 22.15 26.01 -13.62
C ALA A 155 20.62 25.86 -13.58
N SER A 156 20.15 24.60 -13.59
CA SER A 156 18.78 24.22 -13.22
C SER A 156 18.84 23.47 -11.90
N PRO A 157 17.96 23.77 -10.92
CA PRO A 157 16.91 24.79 -10.99
C PRO A 157 17.44 26.23 -11.01
N VAL A 158 16.65 27.13 -11.61
CA VAL A 158 16.87 28.58 -11.54
C VAL A 158 16.61 29.06 -10.11
N ILE A 159 17.55 29.84 -9.55
CA ILE A 159 17.42 30.34 -8.18
C ILE A 159 16.37 31.43 -8.11
N LYS A 160 15.34 31.21 -7.29
CA LYS A 160 14.31 32.22 -6.99
C LYS A 160 14.72 33.04 -5.78
N SER A 161 14.31 34.31 -5.71
CA SER A 161 14.61 35.18 -4.57
C SER A 161 13.96 34.71 -3.26
N ASN A 162 12.85 33.96 -3.35
CA ASN A 162 12.16 33.34 -2.22
C ASN A 162 12.61 31.89 -1.96
N ALA A 163 13.74 31.43 -2.53
CA ALA A 163 14.32 30.13 -2.22
C ALA A 163 14.83 30.08 -0.78
N GLY A 164 14.78 28.91 -0.16
CA GLY A 164 15.39 28.67 1.14
C GLY A 164 16.91 28.65 1.12
N ASN A 165 17.49 28.40 2.29
CA ASN A 165 18.93 28.33 2.49
C ASN A 165 19.41 26.87 2.47
N VAL A 166 20.64 26.64 2.00
CA VAL A 166 21.29 25.31 2.01
C VAL A 166 22.51 25.34 2.91
N ILE A 167 22.52 24.47 3.91
CA ILE A 167 23.42 24.59 5.05
C ILE A 167 24.06 23.23 5.33
N ASN A 168 25.38 23.21 5.46
CA ASN A 168 26.11 22.02 5.89
C ASN A 168 26.84 22.26 7.21
N LEU A 169 26.33 21.71 8.31
CA LEU A 169 27.01 21.66 9.61
C LEU A 169 27.60 20.28 9.89
N GLY A 170 27.19 19.25 9.14
CA GLY A 170 27.63 17.87 9.26
C GLY A 170 28.76 17.51 8.30
N THR A 171 28.73 16.28 7.79
CA THR A 171 29.73 15.78 6.85
C THR A 171 29.09 15.34 5.53
N ILE A 172 29.52 15.96 4.43
CA ILE A 172 29.15 15.53 3.08
C ILE A 172 30.34 14.82 2.44
N THR A 173 30.20 13.52 2.20
CA THR A 173 31.17 12.67 1.49
C THR A 173 30.69 12.42 0.07
N ALA A 174 31.45 12.88 -0.92
CA ALA A 174 31.15 12.72 -2.33
C ALA A 174 32.26 11.95 -3.06
N GLY A 175 31.87 11.13 -4.02
CA GLY A 175 32.82 10.53 -4.96
C GLY A 175 33.35 11.57 -5.93
N GLU A 176 32.46 12.35 -6.54
CA GLU A 176 32.79 13.21 -7.68
C GLU A 176 32.44 14.68 -7.44
N ARG A 177 31.20 14.97 -7.02
CA ARG A 177 30.70 16.35 -7.04
C ARG A 177 29.69 16.62 -5.93
N VAL A 178 29.83 17.77 -5.30
CA VAL A 178 28.83 18.39 -4.43
C VAL A 178 28.33 19.64 -5.12
N VAL A 179 27.01 19.79 -5.21
CA VAL A 179 26.35 20.99 -5.69
C VAL A 179 25.39 21.51 -4.63
N MET A 180 25.50 22.79 -4.30
CA MET A 180 24.63 23.46 -3.32
C MET A 180 24.00 24.70 -3.96
N VAL A 181 22.66 24.75 -3.96
CA VAL A 181 21.88 25.82 -4.60
C VAL A 181 20.91 26.40 -3.58
N GLY A 182 21.04 27.67 -3.19
CA GLY A 182 20.12 28.30 -2.24
C GLY A 182 20.10 29.81 -2.34
N ASN A 183 19.21 30.46 -1.58
CA ASN A 183 19.31 31.89 -1.40
C ASN A 183 20.62 32.23 -0.67
N GLN A 184 20.86 31.58 0.47
CA GLN A 184 22.16 31.54 1.12
C GLN A 184 22.72 30.11 1.13
N VAL A 185 24.04 30.00 0.98
CA VAL A 185 24.77 28.74 1.17
C VAL A 185 25.85 28.94 2.22
N SER A 186 25.84 28.10 3.25
CA SER A 186 26.78 28.19 4.37
C SER A 186 27.24 26.82 4.84
N ASN A 187 28.51 26.71 5.24
CA ASN A 187 28.96 25.57 6.03
C ASN A 187 29.17 25.90 7.52
N MET A 188 28.65 27.02 8.01
CA MET A 188 28.88 27.49 9.38
C MET A 188 27.58 27.97 10.02
N LYS A 189 27.43 27.65 11.32
CA LYS A 189 26.29 28.10 12.12
C LYS A 189 26.45 29.58 12.50
N TYR A 190 25.37 30.36 12.45
CA TYR A 190 25.36 31.76 12.85
C TYR A 190 25.79 31.92 14.30
N GLY A 191 26.78 32.79 14.54
CA GLY A 191 27.33 33.03 15.88
C GLY A 191 28.05 31.83 16.51
N SER A 192 28.52 30.87 15.70
CA SER A 192 29.26 29.69 16.19
C SER A 192 30.60 29.52 15.46
N THR A 193 31.50 28.74 16.06
CA THR A 193 32.71 28.21 15.40
C THR A 193 32.49 26.83 14.78
N ASP A 194 31.30 26.25 14.94
CA ASP A 194 30.94 24.97 14.32
C ASP A 194 30.82 25.13 12.81
N TYR A 195 31.52 24.28 12.08
CA TYR A 195 31.45 24.19 10.63
C TYR A 195 31.34 22.75 10.13
N GLY A 196 30.59 22.59 9.04
CA GLY A 196 30.48 21.33 8.33
C GLY A 196 31.66 21.07 7.39
N LYS A 197 31.81 19.80 7.03
CA LYS A 197 32.94 19.26 6.27
C LYS A 197 32.49 18.73 4.92
N PHE A 198 33.39 18.81 3.95
CA PHE A 198 33.28 18.20 2.64
C PHE A 198 34.44 17.22 2.47
N ILE A 199 34.14 15.97 2.12
CA ILE A 199 35.14 14.92 1.91
C ILE A 199 34.96 14.36 0.50
N PHE A 200 36.03 14.40 -0.29
CA PHE A 200 36.05 13.89 -1.66
C PHE A 200 36.91 12.63 -1.77
N THR A 201 36.34 11.59 -2.37
CA THR A 201 36.89 10.21 -2.33
C THR A 201 37.09 9.59 -3.71
N ASN A 202 36.80 10.30 -4.81
CA ASN A 202 36.97 9.81 -6.18
C ASN A 202 36.46 8.37 -6.45
N LYS A 203 35.30 8.00 -5.88
CA LYS A 203 34.75 6.63 -5.88
C LYS A 203 34.63 5.93 -7.23
N LYS A 204 34.66 6.68 -8.35
CA LYS A 204 34.48 6.12 -9.70
C LYS A 204 35.77 6.09 -10.52
N GLU A 205 36.87 6.67 -10.05
CA GLU A 205 38.15 6.78 -10.78
C GLU A 205 38.02 7.34 -12.23
N GLN A 206 36.91 7.98 -12.57
CA GLN A 206 36.60 8.43 -13.93
C GLN A 206 37.20 9.80 -14.25
N SER A 207 37.56 10.58 -13.22
CA SER A 207 38.10 11.93 -13.35
C SER A 207 39.09 12.19 -12.21
N ASN A 208 40.26 12.72 -12.53
CA ASN A 208 41.20 13.22 -11.51
C ASN A 208 40.72 14.53 -10.88
N THR A 209 39.54 15.05 -11.23
CA THR A 209 38.99 16.29 -10.65
C THR A 209 37.65 16.04 -9.98
N VAL A 210 37.53 16.53 -8.75
CA VAL A 210 36.27 16.61 -7.98
C VAL A 210 35.81 18.07 -7.87
N TYR A 211 34.52 18.26 -7.65
CA TYR A 211 33.89 19.56 -7.78
C TYR A 211 33.05 19.94 -6.55
N LEU A 212 33.23 21.17 -6.07
CA LEU A 212 32.31 21.85 -5.17
C LEU A 212 31.71 23.05 -5.90
N ASP A 213 30.47 22.88 -6.36
CA ASP A 213 29.73 23.92 -7.08
C ASP A 213 28.74 24.59 -6.13
N VAL A 214 28.82 25.91 -6.03
CA VAL A 214 27.96 26.65 -5.11
C VAL A 214 27.27 27.80 -5.82
N TYR A 215 25.95 27.82 -5.70
CA TYR A 215 25.11 28.82 -6.29
C TYR A 215 24.26 29.48 -5.20
N SER A 216 24.55 30.76 -4.94
CA SER A 216 23.84 31.57 -3.96
C SER A 216 23.23 32.80 -4.63
N ASN A 217 21.98 33.14 -4.29
CA ASN A 217 21.37 34.40 -4.71
C ASN A 217 21.78 35.58 -3.82
N ASP A 218 22.08 35.34 -2.54
CA ASP A 218 22.42 36.35 -1.55
C ASP A 218 23.86 36.17 -1.09
N ILE A 219 24.10 35.22 -0.16
CA ILE A 219 25.38 35.02 0.52
C ILE A 219 25.93 33.61 0.30
N PHE A 220 27.25 33.53 0.12
CA PHE A 220 28.03 32.30 0.19
C PHE A 220 29.11 32.36 1.30
N VAL A 221 29.06 31.42 2.23
CA VAL A 221 29.99 31.31 3.37
C VAL A 221 30.66 29.93 3.36
N ILE A 222 32.00 29.94 3.28
CA ILE A 222 32.84 28.79 3.66
C ILE A 222 33.80 29.22 4.76
N ARG A 223 33.81 28.48 5.87
CA ARG A 223 34.62 28.74 7.06
C ARG A 223 35.25 27.45 7.61
N GLY A 224 36.25 27.64 8.46
CA GLY A 224 37.08 26.60 9.07
C GLY A 224 38.44 26.43 8.37
N PRO A 225 39.41 25.77 9.04
CA PRO A 225 40.73 25.51 8.47
C PRO A 225 40.59 24.68 7.18
N ALA A 226 41.24 25.11 6.10
CA ALA A 226 41.10 24.48 4.79
C ALA A 226 41.34 22.96 4.82
N SER A 227 42.34 22.49 5.58
CA SER A 227 42.67 21.07 5.76
C SER A 227 41.59 20.23 6.46
N ASN A 228 40.70 20.88 7.21
CA ASN A 228 39.66 20.23 8.01
C ASN A 228 38.28 20.39 7.38
N THR A 229 38.02 21.52 6.72
CA THR A 229 36.75 21.82 6.06
C THR A 229 36.62 21.07 4.73
N ILE A 230 37.69 20.99 3.94
CA ILE A 230 37.66 20.30 2.65
C ILE A 230 38.79 19.27 2.61
N LYS A 231 38.42 18.00 2.59
CA LYS A 231 39.33 16.87 2.44
C LYS A 231 39.17 16.25 1.08
N LYS A 232 40.28 15.83 0.49
CA LYS A 232 40.34 15.10 -0.77
C LYS A 232 41.47 14.07 -0.69
N GLU A 233 41.43 13.05 -1.52
CA GLU A 233 42.60 12.20 -1.76
C GLU A 233 43.73 13.01 -2.42
N ASP A 234 44.98 12.62 -2.15
CA ASP A 234 46.16 13.40 -2.57
C ASP A 234 46.28 13.50 -4.09
N SER A 235 45.99 12.40 -4.80
CA SER A 235 46.05 12.30 -6.27
C SER A 235 44.92 13.04 -7.00
N VAL A 236 43.94 13.57 -6.27
CA VAL A 236 42.72 14.18 -6.83
C VAL A 236 42.84 15.70 -6.83
N MET A 237 42.50 16.36 -7.93
CA MET A 237 42.37 17.81 -8.04
C MET A 237 40.99 18.26 -7.54
N LEU A 238 40.92 19.38 -6.82
CA LEU A 238 39.66 19.98 -6.37
C LEU A 238 39.38 21.26 -7.14
N SER A 239 38.18 21.37 -7.71
CA SER A 239 37.66 22.58 -8.32
C SER A 239 36.51 23.14 -7.50
N ILE A 240 36.66 24.35 -6.96
CA ILE A 240 35.61 25.08 -6.25
C ILE A 240 35.07 26.16 -7.19
N ARG A 241 33.77 26.09 -7.54
CA ARG A 241 33.15 26.95 -8.56
C ARG A 241 31.92 27.67 -8.00
N PRO A 242 32.11 28.81 -7.29
CA PRO A 242 30.99 29.62 -6.83
C PRO A 242 30.52 30.62 -7.89
N ASN A 243 29.21 30.91 -7.94
CA ASN A 243 28.67 31.94 -8.84
C ASN A 243 28.85 33.38 -8.34
N LYS A 244 29.16 33.56 -7.05
CA LYS A 244 29.48 34.83 -6.41
C LYS A 244 30.87 34.77 -5.76
N GLY A 245 31.48 35.93 -5.53
CA GLY A 245 32.73 36.02 -4.75
C GLY A 245 32.55 35.41 -3.36
N SER A 246 33.47 34.54 -2.94
CA SER A 246 33.43 33.92 -1.61
C SER A 246 33.91 34.88 -0.54
N THR A 247 33.22 34.97 0.60
CA THR A 247 33.88 35.41 1.83
C THR A 247 34.77 34.24 2.27
N GLY A 248 36.07 34.32 2.00
CA GLY A 248 36.97 33.16 2.00
C GLY A 248 37.12 32.42 3.34
N PRO A 249 37.74 31.21 3.34
CA PRO A 249 37.92 30.34 4.51
C PRO A 249 38.91 30.86 5.59
N GLY A 250 39.24 32.16 5.60
CA GLY A 250 40.20 32.76 6.54
C GLY A 250 39.75 34.07 7.18
N GLY A 251 38.48 34.47 7.03
CA GLY A 251 37.95 35.66 7.69
C GLY A 251 37.62 35.39 9.17
N ASP A 252 38.06 36.29 10.05
CA ASP A 252 37.64 36.36 11.46
C ASP A 252 36.09 36.40 11.50
N PRO A 253 35.39 35.58 12.30
CA PRO A 253 33.94 35.65 12.44
C PRO A 253 33.53 36.97 13.10
N THR A 254 33.48 38.05 12.33
CA THR A 254 32.87 39.30 12.80
C THR A 254 31.35 39.10 12.85
N ASP A 255 30.76 39.43 14.00
CA ASP A 255 29.35 39.29 14.35
C ASP A 255 28.40 39.79 13.26
N THR A 256 27.90 38.89 12.38
CA THR A 256 26.67 38.95 11.54
C THR A 256 26.62 37.92 10.41
N ILE A 257 27.56 36.96 10.30
CA ILE A 257 27.67 36.03 9.16
C ILE A 257 27.42 34.56 9.58
N GLY A 258 26.41 33.89 9.00
CA GLY A 258 26.18 32.44 9.18
C GLY A 258 24.72 31.96 8.96
N TYR A 259 24.44 30.72 9.38
CA TYR A 259 23.15 30.01 9.27
C TYR A 259 21.90 30.78 9.73
N LYS A 260 20.94 30.96 8.84
CA LYS A 260 19.54 31.18 9.20
C LYS A 260 18.69 30.10 8.56
N GLU A 261 18.03 29.28 9.37
CA GLU A 261 17.06 28.32 8.82
C GLU A 261 15.92 29.07 8.13
N THR A 262 15.38 28.45 7.10
CA THR A 262 14.21 28.95 6.38
C THR A 262 13.09 27.93 6.47
N SER A 263 11.86 28.42 6.52
CA SER A 263 10.62 27.64 6.48
C SER A 263 9.53 28.50 5.84
N ASP A 264 8.44 27.87 5.44
CA ASP A 264 7.25 28.50 4.87
C ASP A 264 7.53 29.39 3.66
N LEU A 265 8.44 28.94 2.79
CA LEU A 265 8.80 29.65 1.55
C LEU A 265 8.15 29.07 0.30
N VAL A 266 7.51 27.91 0.41
CA VAL A 266 6.79 27.29 -0.70
C VAL A 266 5.63 28.17 -1.18
N ALA A 267 5.67 28.49 -2.47
CA ALA A 267 4.62 29.17 -3.20
C ALA A 267 4.03 28.25 -4.28
N LYS A 268 2.92 28.67 -4.90
CA LYS A 268 2.24 27.90 -5.96
C LYS A 268 3.18 27.47 -7.09
N ASP A 269 4.12 28.32 -7.49
CA ASP A 269 5.08 28.06 -8.57
C ASP A 269 6.16 27.02 -8.20
N ASN A 270 6.15 26.52 -6.96
CA ASN A 270 7.00 25.44 -6.50
C ASN A 270 6.28 24.09 -6.50
N ILE A 271 4.96 24.08 -6.72
CA ILE A 271 4.11 22.90 -6.68
C ILE A 271 3.58 22.64 -8.09
N SER A 272 3.92 21.48 -8.68
CA SER A 272 3.37 21.10 -9.98
C SER A 272 1.97 20.52 -9.82
N ASN A 273 1.00 21.18 -10.46
CA ASN A 273 -0.37 20.70 -10.52
C ASN A 273 -0.46 19.36 -11.26
N GLU A 274 0.32 19.20 -12.33
CA GLU A 274 0.38 18.00 -13.16
C GLU A 274 0.82 16.78 -12.33
N VAL A 275 1.86 16.95 -11.50
CA VAL A 275 2.36 15.90 -10.61
C VAL A 275 1.31 15.53 -9.57
N LEU A 276 0.74 16.51 -8.87
CA LEU A 276 -0.28 16.24 -7.85
C LEU A 276 -1.49 15.53 -8.47
N ASN A 277 -2.01 16.03 -9.59
CA ASN A 277 -3.14 15.41 -10.29
C ASN A 277 -2.83 13.98 -10.76
N SER A 278 -1.61 13.73 -11.24
CA SER A 278 -1.18 12.37 -11.58
C SER A 278 -1.25 11.44 -10.37
N ILE A 279 -0.77 11.87 -9.21
CA ILE A 279 -0.81 11.06 -7.97
C ILE A 279 -2.25 10.83 -7.51
N PHE A 280 -3.13 11.83 -7.59
CA PHE A 280 -4.54 11.67 -7.27
C PHE A 280 -5.26 10.70 -8.21
N ASN A 281 -4.95 10.79 -9.51
CA ASN A 281 -5.58 9.95 -10.52
C ASN A 281 -5.22 8.46 -10.36
N ASP A 282 -4.08 8.14 -9.74
CA ASP A 282 -3.73 6.76 -9.38
C ASP A 282 -4.77 6.10 -8.47
N LEU A 283 -5.58 6.86 -7.74
CA LEU A 283 -6.63 6.34 -6.84
C LEU A 283 -8.04 6.35 -7.47
N LYS A 284 -8.21 6.91 -8.67
CA LYS A 284 -9.51 7.12 -9.31
C LYS A 284 -9.89 5.97 -10.24
N PHE A 285 -10.20 4.82 -9.67
CA PHE A 285 -10.68 3.67 -10.42
C PHE A 285 -11.57 2.77 -9.55
N ASN A 286 -12.51 2.06 -10.19
CA ASN A 286 -13.29 1.06 -9.48
C ASN A 286 -12.41 -0.16 -9.22
N SER A 287 -12.40 -0.60 -7.96
CA SER A 287 -11.58 -1.72 -7.53
C SER A 287 -12.37 -2.71 -6.70
N SER A 288 -11.87 -3.93 -6.66
CA SER A 288 -12.39 -4.94 -5.74
C SER A 288 -11.29 -5.80 -5.14
N VAL A 289 -11.63 -6.45 -4.03
CA VAL A 289 -10.80 -7.45 -3.35
C VAL A 289 -11.72 -8.55 -2.83
N ASP A 290 -11.25 -9.79 -2.78
CA ASP A 290 -12.04 -10.93 -2.28
C ASP A 290 -11.64 -11.28 -0.85
N ILE A 291 -12.61 -11.58 0.02
CA ILE A 291 -12.34 -11.97 1.42
C ILE A 291 -11.49 -13.25 1.51
N SER A 292 -11.50 -14.11 0.49
CA SER A 292 -10.68 -15.33 0.43
C SER A 292 -9.20 -15.04 0.18
N ASP A 293 -8.88 -13.89 -0.44
CA ASP A 293 -7.51 -13.50 -0.77
C ASP A 293 -7.35 -11.96 -0.82
N LEU A 294 -7.15 -11.37 0.36
CA LEU A 294 -6.92 -9.93 0.52
C LEU A 294 -5.60 -9.44 -0.09
N SER A 295 -4.81 -10.32 -0.73
CA SER A 295 -3.63 -9.92 -1.49
C SER A 295 -3.89 -9.56 -2.94
N LYS A 296 -5.05 -9.97 -3.46
CA LYS A 296 -5.39 -9.78 -4.87
C LYS A 296 -6.45 -8.70 -5.00
N PHE A 297 -6.00 -7.56 -5.50
CA PHE A 297 -6.89 -6.47 -5.89
C PHE A 297 -7.15 -6.53 -7.38
N TYR A 298 -8.35 -6.13 -7.76
CA TYR A 298 -8.81 -6.14 -9.13
C TYR A 298 -9.21 -4.73 -9.54
N LYS A 299 -8.89 -4.38 -10.79
CA LYS A 299 -9.35 -3.20 -11.49
C LYS A 299 -10.09 -3.68 -12.73
N ASP A 300 -11.38 -3.35 -12.82
CA ASP A 300 -12.24 -3.75 -13.94
C ASP A 300 -12.18 -5.27 -14.23
N GLY A 301 -12.16 -6.09 -13.17
CA GLY A 301 -12.08 -7.56 -13.26
C GLY A 301 -10.67 -8.13 -13.53
N LYS A 302 -9.66 -7.29 -13.76
CA LYS A 302 -8.27 -7.72 -13.96
C LYS A 302 -7.45 -7.56 -12.69
N ILE A 303 -6.62 -8.55 -12.37
CA ILE A 303 -5.74 -8.49 -11.20
C ILE A 303 -4.69 -7.38 -11.38
N LEU A 304 -4.48 -6.59 -10.33
CA LEU A 304 -3.39 -5.63 -10.27
C LEU A 304 -2.06 -6.35 -10.03
N THR A 305 -1.03 -5.90 -10.74
CA THR A 305 0.34 -6.37 -10.53
C THR A 305 0.91 -5.86 -9.20
N ALA A 306 1.99 -6.49 -8.72
CA ALA A 306 2.69 -6.04 -7.52
C ALA A 306 3.25 -4.62 -7.64
N ASP A 307 3.71 -4.23 -8.84
CA ASP A 307 4.24 -2.90 -9.10
C ASP A 307 3.12 -1.84 -9.10
N GLU A 308 1.96 -2.15 -9.69
CA GLU A 308 0.78 -1.28 -9.62
C GLU A 308 0.30 -1.09 -8.19
N LEU A 309 0.22 -2.17 -7.40
CA LEU A 309 -0.14 -2.11 -5.98
C LEU A 309 0.86 -1.29 -5.17
N THR A 310 2.15 -1.47 -5.42
CA THR A 310 3.21 -0.68 -4.79
C THR A 310 3.06 0.80 -5.13
N SER A 311 2.79 1.11 -6.39
CA SER A 311 2.55 2.46 -6.89
C SER A 311 1.32 3.10 -6.23
N ILE A 312 0.20 2.37 -6.13
CA ILE A 312 -1.03 2.84 -5.47
C ILE A 312 -0.79 3.09 -3.97
N ASN A 313 -0.10 2.19 -3.28
CA ASN A 313 0.26 2.36 -1.87
C ASN A 313 1.09 3.63 -1.65
N GLN A 314 2.09 3.87 -2.50
CA GLN A 314 2.87 5.10 -2.45
C GLN A 314 2.01 6.36 -2.68
N SER A 315 1.02 6.31 -3.57
CA SER A 315 0.09 7.44 -3.78
C SER A 315 -0.78 7.68 -2.55
N MET A 316 -1.25 6.61 -1.88
CA MET A 316 -1.97 6.73 -0.61
C MET A 316 -1.11 7.35 0.47
N ASP A 317 0.13 6.88 0.64
CA ASP A 317 1.05 7.39 1.65
C ASP A 317 1.43 8.86 1.38
N PHE A 318 1.65 9.23 0.10
CA PHE A 318 1.87 10.61 -0.31
C PHE A 318 0.68 11.50 0.07
N ILE A 319 -0.56 11.10 -0.26
CA ILE A 319 -1.78 11.87 0.02
C ILE A 319 -2.01 12.03 1.52
N THR A 320 -1.86 10.95 2.29
CA THR A 320 -2.03 11.00 3.74
C THR A 320 -1.01 11.92 4.39
N ALA A 321 0.26 11.84 3.97
CA ALA A 321 1.30 12.71 4.51
C ALA A 321 1.09 14.18 4.11
N LEU A 322 0.74 14.44 2.84
CA LEU A 322 0.46 15.78 2.31
C LEU A 322 -0.72 16.43 3.02
N TYR A 323 -1.83 15.69 3.18
CA TYR A 323 -3.00 16.19 3.90
C TYR A 323 -2.68 16.43 5.38
N GLY A 324 -1.92 15.55 6.03
CA GLY A 324 -1.49 15.75 7.41
C GLY A 324 -0.77 17.08 7.62
N GLN A 325 0.10 17.48 6.69
CA GLN A 325 0.77 18.78 6.75
C GLN A 325 -0.20 19.97 6.71
N THR A 326 -1.30 19.88 5.97
CA THR A 326 -2.27 20.99 5.85
C THR A 326 -3.16 21.14 7.08
N GLN A 327 -3.17 20.14 7.98
CA GLN A 327 -3.93 20.20 9.23
C GLN A 327 -3.18 20.92 10.35
N ASP A 328 -1.87 21.12 10.22
CA ASP A 328 -1.10 21.91 11.16
C ASP A 328 -1.33 23.41 10.88
N SER A 329 -1.87 24.12 11.87
CA SER A 329 -2.17 25.55 11.77
C SER A 329 -0.93 26.41 11.51
N ASN A 330 0.27 25.91 11.84
CA ASN A 330 1.52 26.61 11.56
C ASN A 330 1.91 26.55 10.06
N ASN A 331 1.29 25.66 9.28
CA ASN A 331 1.61 25.46 7.86
C ASN A 331 0.65 26.22 6.92
N ALA A 332 0.07 27.33 7.37
CA ALA A 332 -0.97 28.06 6.64
C ALA A 332 -0.50 28.53 5.25
N THR A 333 0.74 29.00 5.11
CA THR A 333 1.32 29.42 3.83
C THR A 333 1.33 28.27 2.83
N PHE A 334 1.82 27.10 3.25
CA PHE A 334 1.84 25.90 2.42
C PHE A 334 0.42 25.44 2.06
N ALA A 335 -0.50 25.40 3.01
CA ALA A 335 -1.89 25.02 2.77
C ALA A 335 -2.57 25.96 1.75
N ASN A 336 -2.31 27.26 1.84
CA ASN A 336 -2.82 28.25 0.87
C ASN A 336 -2.22 28.05 -0.52
N ALA A 337 -0.91 27.86 -0.63
CA ALA A 337 -0.26 27.56 -1.90
C ALA A 337 -0.83 26.29 -2.55
N LEU A 338 -1.05 25.24 -1.76
CA LEU A 338 -1.65 24.00 -2.25
C LEU A 338 -3.11 24.20 -2.70
N LYS A 339 -3.88 25.01 -1.97
CA LYS A 339 -5.26 25.37 -2.33
C LYS A 339 -5.32 26.17 -3.62
N GLU A 340 -4.38 27.08 -3.85
CA GLU A 340 -4.28 27.82 -5.12
C GLU A 340 -3.98 26.88 -6.30
N VAL A 341 -3.10 25.91 -6.12
CA VAL A 341 -2.72 24.96 -7.17
C VAL A 341 -3.84 23.97 -7.49
N LEU A 342 -4.47 23.39 -6.46
CA LEU A 342 -5.53 22.39 -6.65
C LEU A 342 -6.89 23.02 -6.96
N GLY A 343 -7.09 24.29 -6.62
CA GLY A 343 -8.35 25.01 -6.82
C GLY A 343 -9.55 24.23 -6.28
N ASN A 344 -10.54 23.98 -7.15
CA ASN A 344 -11.77 23.24 -6.81
C ASN A 344 -11.50 21.81 -6.35
N SER A 345 -10.37 21.22 -6.72
CA SER A 345 -9.99 19.85 -6.34
C SER A 345 -9.37 19.76 -4.94
N TYR A 346 -9.11 20.89 -4.25
CA TYR A 346 -8.51 20.85 -2.91
C TYR A 346 -9.33 20.02 -1.91
N GLY A 347 -10.66 20.09 -2.00
CA GLY A 347 -11.55 19.27 -1.17
C GLY A 347 -11.39 17.77 -1.37
N ASN A 348 -10.90 17.34 -2.54
CA ASN A 348 -10.66 15.92 -2.83
C ASN A 348 -9.48 15.35 -2.05
N LEU A 349 -8.54 16.18 -1.58
CA LEU A 349 -7.44 15.74 -0.73
C LEU A 349 -7.97 15.17 0.60
N GLY A 350 -8.91 15.87 1.25
CA GLY A 350 -9.54 15.42 2.49
C GLY A 350 -10.40 14.16 2.29
N LYS A 351 -11.18 14.12 1.19
CA LYS A 351 -11.98 12.93 0.83
C LYS A 351 -11.10 11.71 0.58
N ALA A 352 -10.01 11.88 -0.17
CA ALA A 352 -9.07 10.81 -0.45
C ALA A 352 -8.43 10.27 0.83
N ASN A 353 -7.99 11.16 1.73
CA ASN A 353 -7.44 10.74 3.02
C ASN A 353 -8.47 9.94 3.86
N GLN A 354 -9.74 10.38 3.91
CA GLN A 354 -10.80 9.63 4.60
C GLN A 354 -11.05 8.26 3.97
N ALA A 355 -11.09 8.18 2.64
CA ALA A 355 -11.24 6.92 1.91
C ALA A 355 -10.11 5.93 2.22
N ILE A 356 -8.87 6.42 2.26
CA ILE A 356 -7.67 5.63 2.60
C ILE A 356 -7.78 5.08 4.03
N ILE A 357 -8.11 5.93 5.00
CA ILE A 357 -8.23 5.52 6.42
C ILE A 357 -9.29 4.42 6.56
N LYS A 358 -10.49 4.62 5.99
CA LYS A 358 -11.58 3.65 6.09
C LYS A 358 -11.29 2.35 5.37
N THR A 359 -10.62 2.41 4.23
CA THR A 359 -10.15 1.22 3.52
C THR A 359 -9.19 0.41 4.40
N LYS A 360 -8.15 1.05 4.98
CA LYS A 360 -7.19 0.38 5.86
C LYS A 360 -7.88 -0.22 7.10
N GLU A 361 -8.80 0.52 7.70
CA GLU A 361 -9.58 0.06 8.87
C GLU A 361 -10.37 -1.21 8.56
N ILE A 362 -11.19 -1.19 7.50
CA ILE A 362 -12.06 -2.31 7.12
C ILE A 362 -11.24 -3.55 6.73
N LEU A 363 -10.24 -3.39 5.86
CA LEU A 363 -9.43 -4.52 5.41
C LEU A 363 -8.65 -5.20 6.55
N SER A 364 -8.34 -4.45 7.62
CA SER A 364 -7.69 -5.02 8.81
C SER A 364 -8.60 -5.91 9.67
N GLN A 365 -9.92 -5.76 9.56
CA GLN A 365 -10.91 -6.49 10.35
C GLN A 365 -11.30 -7.82 9.71
N ILE A 366 -11.32 -7.90 8.37
CA ILE A 366 -11.73 -9.09 7.62
C ILE A 366 -10.98 -10.38 8.05
N PRO A 367 -9.64 -10.38 8.25
CA PRO A 367 -8.94 -11.58 8.72
C PRO A 367 -9.45 -12.11 10.06
N LYS A 368 -9.81 -11.20 10.98
CA LYS A 368 -10.33 -11.57 12.32
C LYS A 368 -11.70 -12.22 12.20
N ILE A 369 -12.58 -11.65 11.37
CA ILE A 369 -13.91 -12.21 11.07
C ILE A 369 -13.77 -13.59 10.41
N THR A 370 -12.84 -13.71 9.46
CA THR A 370 -12.54 -14.98 8.78
C THR A 370 -12.04 -16.06 9.74
N GLU A 371 -11.21 -15.69 10.71
CA GLU A 371 -10.73 -16.60 11.75
C GLU A 371 -11.85 -17.02 12.70
N GLN A 372 -12.73 -16.08 13.10
CA GLN A 372 -13.93 -16.39 13.88
C GLN A 372 -14.82 -17.39 13.16
N GLN A 373 -15.13 -17.17 11.88
CA GLN A 373 -15.93 -18.11 11.08
C GLN A 373 -15.32 -19.51 11.07
N LYS A 374 -14.01 -19.62 10.83
CA LYS A 374 -13.30 -20.91 10.82
C LYS A 374 -13.34 -21.62 12.17
N ASN A 375 -13.22 -20.89 13.27
CA ASN A 375 -13.27 -21.46 14.61
C ASN A 375 -14.66 -21.98 14.96
N ILE A 376 -15.72 -21.26 14.57
CA ILE A 376 -17.10 -21.71 14.79
C ILE A 376 -17.44 -22.92 13.90
N GLN A 377 -17.03 -22.91 12.63
CA GLN A 377 -17.17 -24.07 11.74
C GLN A 377 -16.47 -25.31 12.33
N LYS A 378 -15.25 -25.14 12.87
CA LYS A 378 -14.53 -26.23 13.52
C LYS A 378 -15.25 -26.77 14.76
N ALA A 379 -15.86 -25.90 15.56
CA ALA A 379 -16.63 -26.33 16.72
C ALA A 379 -17.89 -27.13 16.32
N TYR A 380 -18.58 -26.70 15.25
CA TYR A 380 -19.67 -27.46 14.65
C TYR A 380 -19.21 -28.82 14.13
N ASP A 381 -18.10 -28.87 13.38
CA ASP A 381 -17.53 -30.11 12.87
C ASP A 381 -17.22 -31.11 14.00
N GLN A 382 -16.66 -30.63 15.12
CA GLN A 382 -16.39 -31.45 16.31
C GLN A 382 -17.67 -31.98 16.96
N ALA A 383 -18.74 -31.18 16.99
CA ALA A 383 -20.03 -31.62 17.52
C ALA A 383 -20.69 -32.68 16.62
N VAL A 384 -20.57 -32.55 15.30
CA VAL A 384 -21.01 -33.57 14.33
C VAL A 384 -20.26 -34.89 14.55
N ASP A 385 -18.93 -34.82 14.68
CA ASP A 385 -18.10 -36.01 14.91
C ASP A 385 -18.47 -36.71 16.23
N ALA A 386 -18.64 -35.95 17.31
CA ALA A 386 -19.02 -36.47 18.62
C ALA A 386 -20.42 -37.12 18.60
N TYR A 387 -21.38 -36.50 17.93
CA TYR A 387 -22.72 -37.07 17.78
C TYR A 387 -22.69 -38.36 16.93
N ASN A 388 -21.97 -38.36 15.80
CA ASN A 388 -21.85 -39.55 14.94
C ASN A 388 -21.17 -40.71 15.67
N GLU A 389 -20.17 -40.42 16.52
CA GLU A 389 -19.53 -41.42 17.38
C GLU A 389 -20.50 -41.97 18.44
N ALA A 390 -21.31 -41.10 19.05
CA ALA A 390 -22.34 -41.51 20.02
C ALA A 390 -23.41 -42.41 19.37
N VAL A 391 -23.90 -42.05 18.18
CA VAL A 391 -24.84 -42.86 17.39
C VAL A 391 -24.24 -44.23 17.10
N LYS A 392 -22.98 -44.30 16.67
CA LYS A 392 -22.29 -45.56 16.37
C LYS A 392 -22.22 -46.47 17.60
N LYS A 393 -21.82 -45.94 18.77
CA LYS A 393 -21.75 -46.70 20.02
C LYS A 393 -23.12 -47.18 20.49
N TYR A 394 -24.14 -46.32 20.42
CA TYR A 394 -25.52 -46.65 20.76
C TYR A 394 -26.07 -47.77 19.87
N ASN A 395 -25.92 -47.66 18.56
CA ASN A 395 -26.39 -48.67 17.60
C ASN A 395 -25.66 -50.01 17.77
N ALA A 396 -24.36 -50.00 18.08
CA ALA A 396 -23.61 -51.22 18.36
C ALA A 396 -24.07 -51.93 19.65
N ALA A 397 -24.47 -51.18 20.68
CA ALA A 397 -25.05 -51.76 21.88
C ALA A 397 -26.45 -52.35 21.62
N LEU A 398 -27.25 -51.75 20.74
CA LEU A 398 -28.55 -52.27 20.34
C LEU A 398 -28.48 -53.62 19.60
N SER A 399 -27.42 -53.85 18.82
CA SER A 399 -27.27 -55.09 18.03
C SER A 399 -26.63 -56.25 18.80
N GLY A 400 -26.02 -56.00 19.96
CA GLY A 400 -25.09 -56.93 20.61
C GLY A 400 -25.49 -57.50 21.98
N VAL A 401 -26.64 -57.15 22.58
CA VAL A 401 -26.87 -57.49 24.00
C VAL A 401 -28.19 -58.24 24.28
N THR A 402 -28.08 -59.40 24.94
CA THR A 402 -29.17 -60.17 25.56
C THR A 402 -28.95 -60.30 27.07
N GLY A 403 -29.92 -59.90 27.92
CA GLY A 403 -29.87 -60.05 29.39
C GLY A 403 -30.10 -58.74 30.18
N SER A 404 -30.23 -58.80 31.51
CA SER A 404 -30.59 -57.65 32.38
C SER A 404 -29.55 -56.52 32.43
N ASN A 405 -28.25 -56.82 32.29
CA ASN A 405 -27.16 -55.82 32.25
C ASN A 405 -27.12 -55.02 30.91
N ALA A 406 -27.91 -55.44 29.92
CA ALA A 406 -28.10 -54.73 28.65
C ALA A 406 -28.81 -53.40 28.84
N SER A 407 -29.80 -53.37 29.73
CA SER A 407 -30.71 -52.23 29.89
C SER A 407 -29.97 -51.01 30.42
N GLU A 408 -29.16 -51.16 31.48
CA GLU A 408 -28.41 -50.05 32.10
C GLU A 408 -27.36 -49.45 31.14
N THR A 409 -26.67 -50.31 30.38
CA THR A 409 -25.67 -49.89 29.39
C THR A 409 -26.31 -49.09 28.25
N ILE A 410 -27.45 -49.54 27.73
CA ILE A 410 -28.19 -48.85 26.68
C ILE A 410 -28.72 -47.50 27.20
N THR A 411 -29.26 -47.45 28.42
CA THR A 411 -29.72 -46.21 29.04
C THR A 411 -28.57 -45.19 29.17
N ALA A 412 -27.40 -45.61 29.65
CA ALA A 412 -26.24 -44.72 29.77
C ALA A 412 -25.77 -44.17 28.41
N LEU A 413 -25.71 -45.02 27.39
CA LEU A 413 -25.35 -44.61 26.02
C LEU A 413 -26.40 -43.67 25.41
N LYS A 414 -27.69 -43.88 25.70
CA LYS A 414 -28.76 -42.98 25.27
C LYS A 414 -28.59 -41.59 25.88
N THR A 415 -28.23 -41.47 27.16
CA THR A 415 -27.92 -40.17 27.79
C THR A 415 -26.74 -39.46 27.11
N VAL A 416 -25.68 -40.20 26.73
CA VAL A 416 -24.53 -39.63 26.00
C VAL A 416 -24.95 -39.14 24.61
N LEU A 417 -25.76 -39.93 23.90
CA LEU A 417 -26.30 -39.57 22.59
C LEU A 417 -27.17 -38.31 22.66
N ASP A 418 -28.08 -38.23 23.63
CA ASP A 418 -28.97 -37.07 23.79
C ASP A 418 -28.18 -35.80 24.12
N LYS A 419 -27.13 -35.91 24.95
CA LYS A 419 -26.21 -34.81 25.20
C LYS A 419 -25.51 -34.36 23.92
N ALA A 420 -24.94 -35.29 23.15
CA ALA A 420 -24.24 -34.98 21.91
C ALA A 420 -25.17 -34.36 20.86
N TYR A 421 -26.43 -34.79 20.80
CA TYR A 421 -27.46 -34.19 19.94
C TYR A 421 -27.74 -32.73 20.32
N ASN A 422 -27.90 -32.44 21.61
CA ASN A 422 -28.11 -31.07 22.09
C ASN A 422 -26.87 -30.19 21.84
N ASP A 423 -25.66 -30.71 22.06
CA ASP A 423 -24.42 -30.00 21.76
C ASP A 423 -24.31 -29.69 20.25
N LEU A 424 -24.67 -30.64 19.38
CA LEU A 424 -24.75 -30.44 17.93
C LEU A 424 -25.76 -29.34 17.57
N LYS A 425 -26.97 -29.36 18.14
CA LYS A 425 -27.99 -28.34 17.89
C LYS A 425 -27.54 -26.95 18.32
N ASN A 426 -26.88 -26.84 19.45
CA ASN A 426 -26.29 -25.58 19.92
C ASN A 426 -25.18 -25.09 18.98
N ALA A 427 -24.31 -26.00 18.52
CA ALA A 427 -23.24 -25.65 17.59
C ALA A 427 -23.77 -25.23 16.21
N GLU A 428 -24.83 -25.90 15.72
CA GLU A 428 -25.54 -25.56 14.47
C GLU A 428 -26.15 -24.15 14.55
N ALA A 429 -26.90 -23.83 15.60
CA ALA A 429 -27.48 -22.50 15.81
C ALA A 429 -26.42 -21.40 15.95
N ASN A 430 -25.28 -21.72 16.59
CA ASN A 430 -24.17 -20.78 16.73
C ASN A 430 -23.46 -20.53 15.37
N LEU A 431 -23.29 -21.56 14.55
CA LEU A 431 -22.74 -21.43 13.20
C LEU A 431 -23.67 -20.61 12.30
N GLU A 432 -24.97 -20.87 12.34
CA GLU A 432 -25.98 -20.12 11.58
C GLU A 432 -25.95 -18.63 11.94
N SER A 433 -26.09 -18.32 13.24
CA SER A 433 -26.16 -16.94 13.72
C SER A 433 -24.84 -16.17 13.49
N THR A 434 -23.68 -16.82 13.70
CA THR A 434 -22.37 -16.22 13.41
C THR A 434 -22.20 -15.93 11.93
N THR A 435 -22.57 -16.87 11.05
CA THR A 435 -22.45 -16.70 9.59
C THR A 435 -23.31 -15.52 9.12
N ALA A 436 -24.55 -15.44 9.58
CA ALA A 436 -25.45 -14.32 9.27
C ALA A 436 -24.91 -12.97 9.78
N SER A 437 -24.35 -12.95 11.00
CA SER A 437 -23.74 -11.76 11.59
C SER A 437 -22.52 -11.28 10.80
N ASN A 438 -21.61 -12.21 10.46
CA ASN A 438 -20.40 -11.92 9.70
C ASN A 438 -20.73 -11.34 8.30
N ASN A 439 -21.72 -11.92 7.61
CA ASN A 439 -22.19 -11.40 6.32
C ASN A 439 -22.85 -10.02 6.44
N SER A 440 -23.58 -9.76 7.52
CA SER A 440 -24.14 -8.44 7.80
C SER A 440 -23.03 -7.40 8.02
N SER A 441 -21.98 -7.74 8.78
CA SER A 441 -20.82 -6.88 8.98
C SER A 441 -20.07 -6.58 7.68
N LEU A 442 -19.94 -7.57 6.80
CA LEU A 442 -19.34 -7.39 5.47
C LEU A 442 -20.16 -6.42 4.60
N LYS A 443 -21.50 -6.56 4.61
CA LYS A 443 -22.40 -5.63 3.91
C LYS A 443 -22.24 -4.19 4.42
N SER A 444 -22.27 -3.97 5.74
CA SER A 444 -22.06 -2.64 6.33
C SER A 444 -20.68 -2.06 6.02
N SER A 445 -19.65 -2.91 5.91
CA SER A 445 -18.31 -2.49 5.47
C SER A 445 -18.34 -1.95 4.04
N ASN A 446 -19.03 -2.64 3.11
CA ASN A 446 -19.18 -2.19 1.73
C ASN A 446 -19.99 -0.89 1.61
N GLU A 447 -21.05 -0.72 2.41
CA GLU A 447 -21.82 0.53 2.48
C GLU A 447 -20.94 1.70 2.96
N THR A 448 -20.11 1.45 3.97
CA THR A 448 -19.14 2.44 4.48
C THR A 448 -18.12 2.83 3.41
N LEU A 449 -17.53 1.86 2.71
CA LEU A 449 -16.59 2.12 1.60
C LEU A 449 -17.22 2.93 0.47
N ALA A 450 -18.48 2.64 0.12
CA ALA A 450 -19.20 3.39 -0.90
C ALA A 450 -19.41 4.87 -0.51
N SER A 451 -19.66 5.15 0.78
CA SER A 451 -19.88 6.51 1.29
C SER A 451 -18.64 7.41 1.23
N VAL A 452 -17.44 6.82 1.24
CA VAL A 452 -16.15 7.56 1.21
C VAL A 452 -15.50 7.57 -0.18
N SER A 453 -16.27 7.31 -1.24
CA SER A 453 -15.76 7.28 -2.61
C SER A 453 -15.11 8.59 -3.06
N ILE A 454 -14.11 8.48 -3.95
CA ILE A 454 -13.42 9.62 -4.55
C ILE A 454 -13.97 9.77 -5.97
N ASP A 455 -14.62 10.89 -6.29
CA ASP A 455 -15.24 11.12 -7.61
C ASP A 455 -16.13 9.95 -8.10
N GLY A 456 -16.79 9.25 -7.16
CA GLY A 456 -17.64 8.09 -7.46
C GLY A 456 -16.90 6.76 -7.64
N TYR A 457 -15.57 6.77 -7.64
CA TYR A 457 -14.74 5.55 -7.65
C TYR A 457 -14.67 4.93 -6.26
N LYS A 458 -14.89 3.62 -6.19
CA LYS A 458 -14.98 2.87 -4.92
C LYS A 458 -14.21 1.56 -4.95
N LEU A 459 -13.79 1.14 -3.76
CA LEU A 459 -13.38 -0.23 -3.48
C LEU A 459 -14.60 -1.05 -3.04
N THR A 460 -14.72 -2.27 -3.56
CA THR A 460 -15.73 -3.26 -3.13
C THR A 460 -15.05 -4.50 -2.56
N VAL A 461 -15.50 -4.96 -1.40
CA VAL A 461 -15.07 -6.24 -0.82
C VAL A 461 -16.07 -7.33 -1.23
N ASN A 462 -15.60 -8.29 -2.01
CA ASN A 462 -16.39 -9.38 -2.55
C ASN A 462 -16.30 -10.64 -1.68
N GLY A 463 -17.32 -11.48 -1.80
CA GLY A 463 -17.42 -12.79 -1.14
C GLY A 463 -18.50 -12.82 -0.06
N GLU A 464 -18.68 -14.00 0.50
CA GLU A 464 -19.62 -14.28 1.58
C GLU A 464 -19.07 -15.41 2.46
N TYR A 465 -19.41 -15.36 3.75
CA TYR A 465 -19.16 -16.45 4.67
C TYR A 465 -20.27 -17.49 4.51
N LEU A 466 -19.90 -18.76 4.49
CA LEU A 466 -20.80 -19.90 4.35
C LEU A 466 -20.73 -20.79 5.59
N ALA A 467 -21.87 -21.40 5.92
CA ALA A 467 -21.98 -22.47 6.89
C ALA A 467 -21.94 -23.81 6.15
N ASP A 468 -20.90 -24.60 6.36
CA ASP A 468 -20.72 -25.90 5.72
C ASP A 468 -21.32 -27.00 6.60
N TYR A 469 -22.62 -27.24 6.44
CA TYR A 469 -23.34 -28.25 7.24
C TYR A 469 -23.03 -29.67 6.73
N LYS A 470 -22.57 -30.53 7.66
CA LYS A 470 -22.21 -31.92 7.36
C LYS A 470 -23.38 -32.87 7.54
N THR A 471 -23.33 -34.00 6.85
CA THR A 471 -24.28 -35.09 7.03
C THR A 471 -24.16 -35.71 8.42
N VAL A 472 -25.30 -36.05 9.02
CA VAL A 472 -25.38 -36.58 10.39
C VAL A 472 -26.08 -37.94 10.39
N ASN A 473 -25.57 -38.91 11.17
CA ASN A 473 -26.12 -40.27 11.23
C ASN A 473 -27.43 -40.36 12.02
N LYS A 474 -28.32 -41.27 11.65
CA LYS A 474 -29.56 -41.52 12.40
C LYS A 474 -29.37 -42.67 13.42
N PRO A 475 -29.88 -42.54 14.66
CA PRO A 475 -29.96 -43.65 15.61
C PRO A 475 -30.86 -44.76 15.07
N ASN A 476 -30.56 -46.01 15.41
CA ASN A 476 -31.40 -47.15 15.06
C ASN A 476 -32.43 -47.36 16.18
N ASP A 477 -33.63 -46.82 16.00
CA ASP A 477 -34.69 -46.95 16.99
C ASP A 477 -35.36 -48.33 16.84
N ASN A 478 -34.98 -49.30 17.66
CA ASN A 478 -35.66 -50.60 17.75
C ASN A 478 -37.05 -50.49 18.42
N ASN A 479 -37.86 -49.48 18.08
CA ASN A 479 -39.27 -49.47 18.46
C ASN A 479 -40.12 -50.12 17.37
N SER A 480 -39.97 -51.43 17.21
CA SER A 480 -41.03 -52.30 16.69
C SER A 480 -41.63 -53.07 17.87
N GLY A 481 -42.29 -52.31 18.76
CA GLY A 481 -43.20 -52.84 19.76
C GLY A 481 -44.63 -52.59 19.32
N SER A 482 -45.10 -53.30 18.29
CA SER A 482 -46.53 -53.45 18.06
C SER A 482 -47.11 -54.22 19.25
N ASN A 483 -47.93 -53.55 20.06
CA ASN A 483 -49.05 -54.23 20.70
C ASN A 483 -50.25 -53.29 20.74
N ASN A 484 -51.27 -53.69 19.98
CA ASN A 484 -52.57 -53.04 19.87
C ASN A 484 -53.30 -53.15 21.21
N GLY A 485 -53.89 -52.05 21.71
CA GLY A 485 -54.65 -52.05 22.95
C GLY A 485 -55.28 -50.70 23.31
N ASN A 486 -56.35 -50.36 22.60
CA ASN A 486 -57.42 -49.42 22.92
C ASN A 486 -57.61 -49.01 24.41
N ASP A 487 -57.53 -47.69 24.70
CA ASP A 487 -58.34 -46.87 25.63
C ASP A 487 -57.72 -45.44 25.56
N GLY A 488 -58.31 -44.42 24.93
CA GLY A 488 -59.52 -43.73 25.37
C GLY A 488 -59.15 -42.59 26.34
N THR A 489 -59.50 -41.35 25.97
CA THR A 489 -59.38 -40.10 26.77
C THR A 489 -57.94 -39.61 27.00
N ASP A 490 -57.56 -38.34 26.96
CA ASP A 490 -58.23 -37.04 27.15
C ASP A 490 -57.31 -36.02 26.45
N SER A 491 -57.77 -35.35 25.41
CA SER A 491 -58.06 -33.91 25.41
C SER A 491 -57.02 -33.01 26.09
N GLY A 492 -56.50 -32.07 25.32
CA GLY A 492 -55.55 -31.07 25.78
C GLY A 492 -55.09 -30.13 24.68
N ASP A 493 -56.07 -29.63 23.91
CA ASP A 493 -56.04 -28.43 23.05
C ASP A 493 -55.03 -27.36 23.54
N ILE A 494 -54.23 -26.74 22.66
CA ILE A 494 -54.66 -25.67 21.73
C ILE A 494 -55.34 -24.54 22.53
N ASN A 495 -54.79 -23.33 22.67
CA ASN A 495 -54.92 -22.18 21.77
C ASN A 495 -54.52 -20.94 22.62
N ASN A 496 -54.13 -19.78 22.11
CA ASN A 496 -54.74 -18.95 21.07
C ASN A 496 -53.68 -17.86 20.77
N GLY A 497 -53.31 -17.50 19.55
CA GLY A 497 -54.21 -16.99 18.52
C GLY A 497 -54.63 -15.55 18.86
N ASN A 498 -54.12 -14.57 18.11
CA ASN A 498 -55.04 -13.60 17.52
C ASN A 498 -54.53 -12.98 16.22
N ASN A 499 -55.52 -12.75 15.37
CA ASN A 499 -55.51 -12.55 13.93
C ASN A 499 -55.97 -11.11 13.60
N ASN A 500 -55.53 -10.54 12.48
CA ASN A 500 -56.33 -9.66 11.61
C ASN A 500 -55.54 -9.36 10.32
N GLY A 501 -56.02 -9.49 9.09
CA GLY A 501 -57.32 -9.92 8.58
C GLY A 501 -57.40 -9.64 7.07
N SER A 502 -58.15 -10.49 6.37
CA SER A 502 -59.11 -10.13 5.30
C SER A 502 -58.64 -9.95 3.84
N ASN A 503 -59.09 -10.93 3.03
CA ASN A 503 -59.94 -10.80 1.84
C ASN A 503 -59.38 -10.93 0.40
N ASN A 504 -59.92 -11.99 -0.24
CA ASN A 504 -60.52 -12.12 -1.59
C ASN A 504 -59.71 -12.81 -2.72
N ASN A 505 -60.07 -14.08 -2.96
CA ASN A 505 -60.09 -14.86 -4.22
C ASN A 505 -61.20 -14.28 -5.17
N PRO A 506 -61.45 -14.69 -6.46
CA PRO A 506 -61.10 -15.95 -7.13
C PRO A 506 -60.74 -15.93 -8.65
N ASN A 507 -60.09 -16.99 -9.15
CA ASN A 507 -60.62 -17.75 -10.30
C ASN A 507 -59.97 -19.14 -10.47
N ASP A 508 -60.84 -20.12 -10.74
CA ASP A 508 -60.63 -21.54 -10.97
C ASP A 508 -59.87 -21.86 -12.28
N THR A 509 -59.16 -23.00 -12.34
CA THR A 509 -59.64 -24.25 -13.00
C THR A 509 -58.51 -25.31 -13.13
N ILE A 510 -58.65 -26.39 -12.34
CA ILE A 510 -58.47 -27.83 -12.63
C ILE A 510 -57.31 -28.31 -13.54
N GLY A 511 -56.48 -29.24 -13.03
CA GLY A 511 -55.88 -30.30 -13.86
C GLY A 511 -54.52 -30.91 -13.47
N GLN A 512 -54.53 -31.82 -12.48
CA GLN A 512 -53.71 -33.05 -12.34
C GLN A 512 -52.16 -33.04 -12.23
N GLN A 513 -51.73 -33.61 -11.10
CA GLN A 513 -50.70 -34.65 -10.88
C GLN A 513 -49.22 -34.23 -10.71
N GLU A 514 -48.77 -34.34 -9.45
CA GLU A 514 -47.37 -34.36 -9.00
C GLU A 514 -46.58 -35.55 -9.56
N PRO A 515 -45.25 -35.41 -9.72
CA PRO A 515 -44.33 -36.49 -9.46
C PRO A 515 -43.43 -36.18 -8.26
N ASP A 516 -43.56 -37.04 -7.27
CA ASP A 516 -42.63 -37.32 -6.18
C ASP A 516 -41.45 -38.15 -6.72
N ILE A 517 -40.26 -37.54 -6.82
CA ILE A 517 -39.00 -38.25 -7.13
C ILE A 517 -37.82 -37.53 -6.48
N ALA A 518 -37.25 -38.14 -5.43
CA ALA A 518 -35.80 -38.32 -5.24
C ALA A 518 -35.57 -39.06 -3.90
N THR A 519 -35.54 -40.40 -3.89
CA THR A 519 -34.32 -41.21 -4.11
C THR A 519 -33.26 -40.88 -3.05
N ALA A 520 -33.29 -41.51 -1.87
CA ALA A 520 -32.95 -42.90 -1.58
C ALA A 520 -31.51 -43.30 -1.99
N LEU A 521 -30.76 -43.67 -0.94
CA LEU A 521 -29.71 -44.69 -0.92
C LEU A 521 -28.32 -44.41 -1.53
N LEU A 522 -27.37 -44.38 -0.59
CA LEU A 522 -26.01 -44.94 -0.61
C LEU A 522 -25.63 -45.92 -1.75
N MET A 523 -24.40 -45.70 -2.24
CA MET A 523 -23.26 -46.63 -2.42
C MET A 523 -23.53 -48.09 -2.80
N GLN A 524 -22.84 -48.58 -3.86
CA GLN A 524 -21.69 -49.51 -3.79
C GLN A 524 -21.34 -49.99 -5.22
N THR A 525 -20.13 -49.64 -5.71
CA THR A 525 -18.98 -50.54 -5.97
C THR A 525 -19.17 -51.54 -7.12
N THR A 526 -18.30 -51.36 -8.13
CA THR A 526 -17.56 -52.39 -8.87
C THR A 526 -18.28 -53.69 -9.21
N ASP A 527 -18.50 -53.90 -10.50
CA ASP A 527 -18.39 -55.21 -11.10
C ASP A 527 -17.43 -55.15 -12.29
N GLU A 528 -16.65 -56.22 -12.40
CA GLU A 528 -15.53 -56.42 -13.30
C GLU A 528 -15.94 -56.55 -14.78
N ASP A 529 -14.93 -56.33 -15.60
CA ASP A 529 -14.79 -56.50 -17.04
C ASP A 529 -15.36 -57.84 -17.58
N PRO A 530 -15.80 -57.90 -18.86
CA PRO A 530 -14.89 -58.48 -19.83
C PRO A 530 -14.92 -57.82 -21.23
N ASN A 531 -13.75 -57.31 -21.61
CA ASN A 531 -12.92 -57.79 -22.70
C ASN A 531 -13.21 -57.29 -24.14
N ILE A 532 -12.07 -56.97 -24.79
CA ILE A 532 -11.70 -57.13 -26.23
C ILE A 532 -11.68 -55.86 -27.11
N ASN A 533 -10.42 -55.45 -27.38
CA ASN A 533 -9.78 -54.95 -28.63
C ASN A 533 -10.38 -53.75 -29.39
N GLU A 534 -9.65 -53.04 -30.23
CA GLU A 534 -8.23 -52.76 -30.53
C GLU A 534 -8.33 -51.54 -31.49
N ASP A 535 -7.18 -50.99 -31.85
CA ASP A 535 -6.95 -50.22 -33.07
C ASP A 535 -7.31 -48.72 -33.10
N ASP A 536 -6.19 -47.98 -33.14
CA ASP A 536 -5.77 -47.18 -34.30
C ASP A 536 -5.75 -45.65 -34.18
N LYS A 537 -4.50 -45.18 -34.40
CA LYS A 537 -4.09 -43.98 -35.15
C LYS A 537 -4.06 -42.63 -34.44
N GLN A 538 -2.87 -42.35 -33.90
CA GLN A 538 -1.90 -41.43 -34.51
C GLN A 538 -2.46 -40.36 -35.48
N ALA A 539 -2.27 -39.09 -35.14
CA ALA A 539 -1.49 -38.15 -35.98
C ALA A 539 -1.24 -36.83 -35.22
N SER A 540 0.05 -36.57 -34.99
CA SER A 540 0.62 -35.22 -34.91
C SER A 540 0.42 -34.47 -36.23
N ILE A 541 0.47 -33.14 -36.22
CA ILE A 541 1.32 -32.31 -37.08
C ILE A 541 1.20 -30.83 -36.63
N ASP A 542 2.35 -30.24 -36.35
CA ASP A 542 2.63 -28.80 -36.28
C ASP A 542 2.40 -28.14 -37.64
N GLU A 543 2.03 -26.86 -37.68
CA GLU A 543 2.81 -25.90 -38.47
C GLU A 543 2.47 -24.44 -38.13
N ALA A 544 3.54 -23.65 -38.17
CA ALA A 544 3.58 -22.23 -37.92
C ALA A 544 2.94 -21.41 -39.05
N SER A 545 2.38 -20.25 -38.73
CA SER A 545 2.38 -19.12 -39.66
C SER A 545 2.44 -17.78 -38.91
N THR A 546 3.45 -17.03 -39.30
CA THR A 546 3.73 -15.63 -39.00
C THR A 546 2.84 -14.68 -39.80
N GLN A 547 2.74 -13.44 -39.28
CA GLN A 547 2.34 -12.20 -39.95
C GLN A 547 0.85 -12.02 -40.29
N GLU A 548 0.21 -11.06 -39.61
CA GLU A 548 -0.38 -9.90 -40.31
C GLU A 548 -0.59 -8.71 -39.36
N SER A 549 -0.03 -7.57 -39.77
CA SER A 549 -0.21 -6.26 -39.17
C SER A 549 -1.56 -5.67 -39.59
N GLY A 550 -2.52 -5.60 -38.67
CA GLY A 550 -3.77 -4.87 -38.87
C GLY A 550 -3.67 -3.45 -38.32
N ASN A 551 -3.27 -2.48 -39.14
CA ASN A 551 -3.48 -1.06 -38.88
C ASN A 551 -4.99 -0.77 -38.88
N ALA A 552 -5.57 -0.48 -37.70
CA ALA A 552 -6.94 -0.02 -37.59
C ALA A 552 -7.01 1.51 -37.73
N CYS A 553 -7.39 1.98 -38.92
CA CYS A 553 -7.84 3.36 -39.13
C CYS A 553 -9.34 3.44 -38.81
N ILE A 554 -9.70 4.09 -37.71
CA ILE A 554 -11.09 4.47 -37.42
C ILE A 554 -11.37 5.79 -38.15
N VAL A 555 -12.24 5.74 -39.16
CA VAL A 555 -12.79 6.92 -39.83
C VAL A 555 -14.13 7.24 -39.16
N SER A 556 -14.26 8.43 -38.56
CA SER A 556 -15.54 8.93 -38.07
C SER A 556 -16.15 9.88 -39.09
N ASP A 557 -17.39 9.61 -39.48
CA ASP A 557 -18.20 10.49 -40.32
C ASP A 557 -18.54 11.79 -39.58
N ASN A 558 -17.83 12.88 -39.87
CA ASN A 558 -18.41 14.20 -40.14
C ASN A 558 -17.35 15.31 -40.28
N PHE A 559 -17.57 16.16 -41.30
CA PHE A 559 -16.97 17.47 -41.56
C PHE A 559 -15.59 17.56 -42.29
N LYS A 560 -15.69 17.84 -43.60
CA LYS A 560 -14.80 18.66 -44.47
C LYS A 560 -13.40 19.02 -43.91
N ALA A 561 -12.36 18.33 -44.41
CA ALA A 561 -11.20 18.87 -45.15
C ALA A 561 -9.93 18.01 -44.98
N GLY A 562 -9.45 17.44 -46.10
CA GLY A 562 -8.04 17.11 -46.39
C GLY A 562 -7.24 16.22 -45.43
N ASN A 563 -7.22 14.91 -45.69
CA ASN A 563 -6.17 14.01 -45.21
C ASN A 563 -5.24 13.65 -46.37
N PRO A 564 -3.91 13.56 -46.16
CA PRO A 564 -3.21 12.38 -46.66
C PRO A 564 -2.37 11.71 -45.58
N CYS A 565 -2.71 10.45 -45.29
CA CYS A 565 -1.82 9.51 -44.63
C CYS A 565 -0.54 9.33 -45.48
N SER A 566 0.63 9.63 -44.92
CA SER A 566 1.92 9.25 -45.51
C SER A 566 2.47 8.01 -44.82
N ARG A 567 3.21 7.24 -45.62
CA ARG A 567 3.74 5.88 -45.41
C ARG A 567 4.53 5.66 -44.13
#